data_AF-A0A1B3LR13-F1
#
_entry.id   AF-A0A1B3LR13-F1
#
_cell.length_a   1.000
_cell.length_b   1.000
_cell.length_c   1.000
_cell.angle_alpha   90.00
_cell.angle_beta   90.00
_cell.angle_gamma   90.00
#
_symmetry.space_group_name_H-M   'P 1'
#
loop_
_entity.id
_entity.type
_entity.pdbx_description
1 polymer ?
#
loop_
_entity_poly.entity_id
_entity_poly.type
_entity_poly.pdbx_seq_one_letter_code
_entity_poly.pdbx_strand_id
1 'polypeptide(L)'
;MNTDLVDSTTDDSLADPGRSCPLHYRYGAAALADTRADLTTDTLYVVGGLYGNRPALDALEHLFARERGDARLMFNGDFHWFDIDPARFGDVQRRVLAHDAIAGNVEAELADGSGDAGCGCSYPDDVPQALVDRSNLIHSQLSRTARHDPHWRGELAALDFWRAVRIGDARVGVVHGDADSLAGWSFDARALQDAAHRARHLEQFRRAQCDVFASSHTCLPALKRFDDQAIINNGAAGMPNFRDRLCGVISRIALTPSPHPVLYGTRVGALHVDALALDYDPAAWRTEFTTQWPDGTAAALNYRDRIDHGPGWTLEEAAA
;
A
#
# COMPACT_ATOMS: atom_id res chain seq x y z
N MET A 1 25.46 -54.40 8.81
CA MET A 1 24.08 -54.37 9.32
C MET A 1 23.94 -53.13 10.16
N ASN A 2 22.99 -52.28 9.76
CA ASN A 2 22.27 -51.24 10.52
C ASN A 2 23.08 -50.23 11.36
N THR A 3 23.25 -49.01 10.86
CA THR A 3 22.33 -47.84 10.94
C THR A 3 22.47 -47.13 12.27
N ASP A 4 22.92 -45.87 12.22
CA ASP A 4 22.22 -44.76 12.86
C ASP A 4 22.72 -43.46 12.22
N LEU A 5 22.02 -43.05 11.16
CA LEU A 5 21.98 -41.68 10.67
C LEU A 5 21.11 -40.92 11.67
N VAL A 6 21.74 -40.06 12.47
CA VAL A 6 21.01 -39.05 13.23
C VAL A 6 20.60 -37.98 12.23
N ASP A 7 19.32 -38.04 11.89
CA ASP A 7 18.58 -37.09 11.09
C ASP A 7 18.72 -35.70 11.71
N SER A 8 19.40 -34.80 11.02
CA SER A 8 19.40 -33.37 11.33
C SER A 8 18.08 -32.82 10.82
N THR A 9 17.04 -32.90 11.65
CA THR A 9 15.82 -32.13 11.43
C THR A 9 16.19 -30.66 11.42
N THR A 10 16.24 -30.09 10.23
CA THR A 10 16.15 -28.65 10.02
C THR A 10 14.90 -28.17 10.73
N ASP A 11 15.09 -27.34 11.75
CA ASP A 11 14.06 -26.56 12.42
C ASP A 11 13.46 -25.60 11.39
N ASP A 12 12.49 -26.13 10.63
CA ASP A 12 11.63 -25.35 9.75
C ASP A 12 10.68 -24.61 10.70
N SER A 13 11.14 -23.45 11.21
CA SER A 13 10.32 -22.60 12.04
C SER A 13 9.06 -22.27 11.24
N LEU A 14 7.95 -22.91 11.59
CA LEU A 14 6.64 -22.64 11.01
C LEU A 14 6.44 -21.12 11.03
N ALA A 15 6.35 -20.51 9.84
CA ALA A 15 6.18 -19.07 9.70
C ALA A 15 4.95 -18.64 10.51
N ASP A 16 5.10 -17.65 11.39
CA ASP A 16 3.98 -17.09 12.16
C ASP A 16 3.12 -16.22 11.22
N PRO A 17 1.89 -16.64 10.85
CA PRO A 17 1.10 -15.99 9.81
C PRO A 17 0.77 -14.54 10.16
N GLY A 18 1.06 -13.63 9.24
CA GLY A 18 0.90 -12.18 9.44
C GLY A 18 2.08 -11.48 10.13
N ARG A 19 3.08 -12.22 10.67
CA ARG A 19 4.31 -11.68 11.28
C ARG A 19 5.54 -11.86 10.39
N SER A 20 5.61 -12.97 9.69
CA SER A 20 6.77 -13.32 8.87
C SER A 20 6.60 -12.80 7.43
N CYS A 21 7.55 -12.00 6.95
CA CYS A 21 7.61 -11.60 5.54
C CYS A 21 8.05 -12.81 4.68
N PRO A 22 7.20 -13.30 3.76
CA PRO A 22 7.54 -14.42 2.89
C PRO A 22 8.80 -14.16 2.07
N LEU A 23 9.60 -15.20 1.81
CA LEU A 23 10.83 -15.04 1.01
C LEU A 23 10.54 -14.52 -0.40
N HIS A 24 9.42 -14.94 -1.00
CA HIS A 24 9.04 -14.51 -2.34
C HIS A 24 8.61 -13.03 -2.41
N TYR A 25 8.37 -12.36 -1.27
CA TYR A 25 8.12 -10.91 -1.23
C TYR A 25 9.40 -10.08 -1.38
N ARG A 26 10.58 -10.69 -1.24
CA ARG A 26 11.86 -9.98 -1.26
C ARG A 26 12.38 -9.86 -2.68
N TYR A 27 12.35 -8.64 -3.23
CA TYR A 27 12.95 -8.30 -4.51
C TYR A 27 14.25 -7.51 -4.36
N GLY A 28 14.41 -6.76 -3.27
CA GLY A 28 15.58 -5.92 -3.02
C GLY A 28 15.63 -4.66 -3.89
N ALA A 29 16.19 -3.57 -3.34
CA ALA A 29 16.24 -2.29 -4.04
C ALA A 29 16.90 -2.35 -5.43
N ALA A 30 17.88 -3.22 -5.63
CA ALA A 30 18.56 -3.38 -6.92
C ALA A 30 17.66 -3.93 -8.03
N ALA A 31 16.56 -4.62 -7.72
CA ALA A 31 15.61 -5.06 -8.74
C ALA A 31 14.97 -3.85 -9.45
N LEU A 32 14.72 -2.77 -8.71
CA LEU A 32 14.12 -1.55 -9.24
C LEU A 32 15.06 -0.79 -10.18
N ALA A 33 16.35 -1.09 -10.23
CA ALA A 33 17.28 -0.43 -11.16
C ALA A 33 17.10 -0.84 -12.62
N ASP A 34 16.36 -1.91 -12.91
CA ASP A 34 16.05 -2.29 -14.29
C ASP A 34 15.09 -1.28 -14.92
N THR A 35 15.56 -0.57 -15.96
CA THR A 35 14.81 0.49 -16.63
C THR A 35 14.02 0.03 -17.85
N ARG A 36 14.10 -1.25 -18.24
CA ARG A 36 13.50 -1.74 -19.50
C ARG A 36 11.98 -1.66 -19.53
N ALA A 37 11.34 -1.70 -18.37
CA ALA A 37 9.89 -1.68 -18.19
C ALA A 37 9.39 -0.37 -17.57
N ASP A 38 10.23 0.67 -17.55
CA ASP A 38 9.84 1.98 -17.04
C ASP A 38 8.66 2.54 -17.83
N LEU A 39 7.61 2.92 -17.10
CA LEU A 39 6.50 3.68 -17.66
C LEU A 39 6.94 5.15 -17.79
N THR A 40 6.21 5.94 -18.57
CA THR A 40 6.48 7.37 -18.72
C THR A 40 5.17 8.14 -18.65
N THR A 41 5.20 9.30 -17.99
CA THR A 41 4.09 10.26 -17.93
C THR A 41 4.59 11.61 -17.41
N ASP A 42 3.83 12.69 -17.59
CA ASP A 42 4.14 13.99 -16.99
C ASP A 42 3.60 14.12 -15.55
N THR A 43 2.58 13.33 -15.21
CA THR A 43 1.92 13.32 -13.90
C THR A 43 1.52 11.92 -13.47
N LEU A 44 1.94 11.51 -12.29
CA LEU A 44 1.59 10.24 -11.68
C LEU A 44 0.78 10.45 -10.41
N TYR A 45 -0.37 9.78 -10.32
CA TYR A 45 -1.13 9.61 -9.09
C TYR A 45 -0.89 8.20 -8.56
N VAL A 46 -0.46 8.09 -7.30
CA VAL A 46 -0.21 6.81 -6.61
C VAL A 46 -1.23 6.64 -5.49
N VAL A 47 -1.89 5.49 -5.48
CA VAL A 47 -3.05 5.21 -4.64
C VAL A 47 -2.92 3.84 -3.97
N GLY A 48 -2.56 3.85 -2.69
CA GLY A 48 -2.40 2.62 -1.91
C GLY A 48 -3.38 2.55 -0.76
N GLY A 49 -3.76 1.33 -0.38
CA GLY A 49 -4.68 1.10 0.72
C GLY A 49 -6.07 1.68 0.45
N LEU A 50 -6.66 1.35 -0.71
CA LEU A 50 -8.06 1.66 -1.02
C LEU A 50 -9.01 0.78 -0.19
N TYR A 51 -8.60 -0.45 0.15
CA TYR A 51 -9.29 -1.34 1.08
C TYR A 51 -10.77 -1.62 0.76
N GLY A 52 -11.14 -1.62 -0.53
CA GLY A 52 -12.51 -1.83 -0.97
C GLY A 52 -13.46 -0.64 -0.75
N ASN A 53 -12.94 0.54 -0.41
CA ASN A 53 -13.74 1.75 -0.17
C ASN A 53 -14.21 2.36 -1.50
N ARG A 54 -15.41 1.97 -1.95
CA ARG A 54 -16.01 2.47 -3.20
C ARG A 54 -16.30 3.97 -3.19
N PRO A 55 -16.80 4.59 -2.09
CA PRO A 55 -16.88 6.06 -2.00
C PRO A 55 -15.53 6.76 -2.23
N ALA A 56 -14.42 6.19 -1.72
CA ALA A 56 -13.07 6.72 -2.01
C ALA A 56 -12.68 6.56 -3.48
N LEU A 57 -13.05 5.44 -4.10
CA LEU A 57 -12.82 5.21 -5.52
C LEU A 57 -13.62 6.19 -6.41
N ASP A 58 -14.87 6.47 -6.06
CA ASP A 58 -15.70 7.49 -6.74
C ASP A 58 -15.07 8.89 -6.63
N ALA A 59 -14.62 9.26 -5.42
CA ALA A 59 -13.92 10.52 -5.19
C ALA A 59 -12.60 10.61 -5.98
N LEU A 60 -11.89 9.49 -6.10
CA LEU A 60 -10.62 9.42 -6.81
C LEU A 60 -10.81 9.62 -8.31
N GLU A 61 -11.77 8.93 -8.91
CA GLU A 61 -12.10 9.09 -10.32
C GLU A 61 -12.52 10.53 -10.63
N HIS A 62 -13.32 11.16 -9.75
CA HIS A 62 -13.70 12.57 -9.91
C HIS A 62 -12.50 13.52 -9.77
N LEU A 63 -11.60 13.24 -8.83
CA LEU A 63 -10.38 14.02 -8.63
C LEU A 63 -9.47 13.90 -9.86
N PHE A 64 -9.18 12.68 -10.30
CA PHE A 64 -8.31 12.39 -11.43
C PHE A 64 -8.85 12.93 -12.76
N ALA A 65 -10.17 12.92 -12.98
CA ALA A 65 -10.80 13.49 -14.18
C ALA A 65 -10.56 15.00 -14.37
N ARG A 66 -10.09 15.70 -13.33
CA ARG A 66 -9.73 17.13 -13.41
C ARG A 66 -8.28 17.37 -13.80
N GLU A 67 -7.45 16.32 -13.79
CA GLU A 67 -6.08 16.40 -14.27
C GLU A 67 -6.05 16.58 -15.79
N ARG A 68 -5.07 17.36 -16.27
CA ARG A 68 -4.89 17.64 -17.70
C ARG A 68 -3.51 17.19 -18.15
N GLY A 69 -3.39 16.87 -19.43
CA GLY A 69 -2.14 16.43 -20.03
C GLY A 69 -1.94 14.92 -19.92
N ASP A 70 -0.70 14.49 -20.09
CA ASP A 70 -0.33 13.09 -19.92
C ASP A 70 -0.24 12.77 -18.42
N ALA A 71 -1.22 12.00 -17.95
CA ALA A 71 -1.33 11.61 -16.56
C ALA A 71 -1.67 10.12 -16.42
N ARG A 72 -1.06 9.47 -15.44
CA ARG A 72 -1.34 8.08 -15.05
C ARG A 72 -1.87 8.00 -13.63
N LEU A 73 -2.80 7.08 -13.43
CA LEU A 73 -3.28 6.67 -12.12
C LEU A 73 -2.77 5.25 -11.87
N MET A 74 -2.06 5.04 -10.76
CA MET A 74 -1.51 3.74 -10.39
C MET A 74 -1.92 3.35 -8.97
N PHE A 75 -2.57 2.20 -8.85
CA PHE A 75 -2.82 1.59 -7.55
C PHE A 75 -1.59 0.83 -7.09
N ASN A 76 -1.06 1.15 -5.91
CA ASN A 76 0.17 0.55 -5.39
C ASN A 76 -0.05 -0.49 -4.28
N GLY A 77 -1.18 -1.20 -4.34
CA GLY A 77 -1.48 -2.32 -3.46
C GLY A 77 -2.56 -2.04 -2.43
N ASP A 78 -3.04 -3.15 -1.84
CA ASP A 78 -4.10 -3.26 -0.86
C ASP A 78 -5.36 -2.49 -1.28
N PHE A 79 -5.78 -2.71 -2.53
CA PHE A 79 -7.01 -2.12 -3.03
C PHE A 79 -8.24 -2.94 -2.64
N HIS A 80 -8.07 -4.22 -2.32
CA HIS A 80 -9.05 -5.04 -1.60
C HIS A 80 -8.74 -5.13 -0.11
N TRP A 81 -9.76 -5.22 0.74
CA TRP A 81 -9.63 -5.66 2.14
C TRP A 81 -10.98 -5.87 2.81
N PHE A 82 -11.83 -4.84 2.80
CA PHE A 82 -13.11 -4.85 3.51
C PHE A 82 -14.30 -5.27 2.63
N ASP A 83 -14.11 -5.39 1.33
CA ASP A 83 -15.11 -5.70 0.32
C ASP A 83 -15.34 -7.21 0.14
N ILE A 84 -15.79 -7.87 1.22
CA ILE A 84 -16.06 -9.32 1.22
C ILE A 84 -17.34 -9.72 0.46
N ASP A 85 -18.21 -8.77 0.11
CA ASP A 85 -19.33 -9.05 -0.79
C ASP A 85 -18.82 -9.24 -2.23
N PRO A 86 -19.14 -10.35 -2.93
CA PRO A 86 -18.59 -10.62 -4.26
C PRO A 86 -18.92 -9.57 -5.32
N ALA A 87 -20.08 -8.91 -5.24
CA ALA A 87 -20.43 -7.87 -6.21
C ALA A 87 -19.61 -6.60 -5.97
N ARG A 88 -19.34 -6.25 -4.71
CA ARG A 88 -18.45 -5.14 -4.35
C ARG A 88 -17.00 -5.43 -4.71
N PHE A 89 -16.53 -6.64 -4.41
CA PHE A 89 -15.19 -7.10 -4.79
C PHE A 89 -14.99 -6.98 -6.30
N GLY A 90 -15.90 -7.56 -7.10
CA GLY A 90 -15.81 -7.49 -8.56
C GLY A 90 -15.89 -6.06 -9.11
N ASP A 91 -16.66 -5.17 -8.48
CA ASP A 91 -16.72 -3.75 -8.87
C ASP A 91 -15.38 -3.03 -8.62
N VAL A 92 -14.79 -3.22 -7.44
CA VAL A 92 -13.48 -2.65 -7.07
C VAL A 92 -12.39 -3.19 -8.00
N GLN A 93 -12.30 -4.51 -8.16
CA GLN A 93 -11.32 -5.19 -9.03
C GLN A 93 -11.36 -4.61 -10.45
N ARG A 94 -12.54 -4.56 -11.06
CA ARG A 94 -12.75 -4.08 -12.44
C ARG A 94 -12.35 -2.61 -12.61
N ARG A 95 -12.69 -1.76 -11.65
CA ARG A 95 -12.41 -0.31 -11.72
C ARG A 95 -10.93 -0.01 -11.47
N VAL A 96 -10.31 -0.70 -10.52
CA VAL A 96 -8.86 -0.59 -10.25
C VAL A 96 -8.06 -1.04 -11.46
N LEU A 97 -8.37 -2.22 -12.02
CA LEU A 97 -7.65 -2.79 -13.16
C LEU A 97 -7.95 -2.11 -14.51
N ALA A 98 -8.84 -1.11 -14.54
CA ALA A 98 -8.94 -0.19 -15.67
C ALA A 98 -7.77 0.81 -15.73
N HIS A 99 -6.93 0.84 -14.69
CA HIS A 99 -5.75 1.69 -14.54
C HIS A 99 -4.49 0.83 -14.34
N ASP A 100 -3.32 1.48 -14.19
CA ASP A 100 -2.11 0.76 -13.81
C ASP A 100 -2.26 0.26 -12.36
N ALA A 101 -1.76 -0.94 -12.07
CA ALA A 101 -1.77 -1.49 -10.73
C ALA A 101 -0.52 -2.36 -10.47
N ILE A 102 -0.06 -2.35 -9.23
CA ILE A 102 0.85 -3.35 -8.66
C ILE A 102 0.17 -4.02 -7.46
N ALA A 103 0.63 -5.22 -7.12
CA ALA A 103 0.11 -5.95 -5.98
C ALA A 103 0.57 -5.31 -4.66
N GLY A 104 -0.30 -5.33 -3.66
CA GLY A 104 0.09 -5.26 -2.25
C GLY A 104 0.21 -6.67 -1.66
N ASN A 105 0.46 -6.76 -0.35
CA ASN A 105 0.46 -8.05 0.33
C ASN A 105 -0.93 -8.70 0.28
N VAL A 106 -2.02 -7.93 0.32
CA VAL A 106 -3.37 -8.50 0.22
C VAL A 106 -3.57 -9.19 -1.13
N GLU A 107 -3.27 -8.51 -2.23
CA GLU A 107 -3.43 -9.11 -3.57
C GLU A 107 -2.52 -10.32 -3.78
N ALA A 108 -1.28 -10.28 -3.27
CA ALA A 108 -0.36 -11.41 -3.33
C ALA A 108 -0.90 -12.64 -2.59
N GLU A 109 -1.45 -12.47 -1.38
CA GLU A 109 -2.03 -13.58 -0.61
C GLU A 109 -3.38 -14.07 -1.16
N LEU A 110 -4.17 -13.21 -1.81
CA LEU A 110 -5.40 -13.64 -2.50
C LEU A 110 -5.08 -14.45 -3.77
N ALA A 111 -4.00 -14.08 -4.47
CA ALA A 111 -3.48 -14.84 -5.59
C ALA A 111 -2.96 -16.21 -5.13
N ASP A 112 -2.18 -16.24 -4.04
CA ASP A 112 -1.68 -17.48 -3.46
C ASP A 112 -2.81 -18.36 -2.90
N GLY A 113 -2.82 -19.63 -3.30
CA GLY A 113 -3.80 -20.60 -2.81
C GLY A 113 -3.44 -21.22 -1.46
N SER A 114 -2.18 -21.07 -1.02
CA SER A 114 -1.63 -21.73 0.18
C SER A 114 -2.26 -21.18 1.46
N GLY A 115 -2.33 -19.85 1.58
CA GLY A 115 -2.74 -19.15 2.80
C GLY A 115 -1.71 -19.21 3.92
N ASP A 116 -0.47 -19.61 3.64
CA ASP A 116 0.54 -19.90 4.65
C ASP A 116 1.05 -18.63 5.36
N ALA A 117 1.03 -17.46 4.69
CA ALA A 117 1.49 -16.20 5.29
C ALA A 117 0.38 -15.39 5.97
N GLY A 118 -0.84 -15.93 6.09
CA GLY A 118 -1.97 -15.26 6.72
C GLY A 118 -2.42 -14.04 5.91
N CYS A 119 -2.38 -12.84 6.51
CA CYS A 119 -2.67 -11.59 5.79
C CYS A 119 -1.45 -11.00 5.04
N GLY A 120 -0.26 -11.60 5.16
CA GLY A 120 0.96 -11.13 4.50
C GLY A 120 1.52 -9.79 5.00
N CYS A 121 0.91 -9.16 6.01
CA CYS A 121 1.28 -7.80 6.43
C CYS A 121 2.67 -7.68 7.08
N SER A 122 3.25 -8.79 7.54
CA SER A 122 4.53 -8.83 8.24
C SER A 122 4.60 -7.83 9.41
N TYR A 123 3.58 -7.83 10.28
CA TYR A 123 3.45 -6.87 11.37
C TYR A 123 4.67 -6.89 12.31
N PRO A 124 5.26 -5.73 12.65
CA PRO A 124 6.35 -5.65 13.61
C PRO A 124 5.93 -6.11 15.02
N ASP A 125 6.89 -6.49 15.84
CA ASP A 125 6.67 -7.11 17.16
C ASP A 125 5.84 -6.25 18.14
N ASP A 126 5.83 -4.93 17.96
CA ASP A 126 5.08 -3.99 18.80
C ASP A 126 3.57 -3.98 18.48
N VAL A 127 3.16 -4.53 17.34
CA VAL A 127 1.74 -4.69 16.99
C VAL A 127 1.12 -5.79 17.85
N PRO A 128 0.01 -5.55 18.57
CA PRO A 128 -0.60 -6.57 19.43
C PRO A 128 -1.08 -7.81 18.67
N GLN A 129 -0.84 -9.01 19.20
CA GLN A 129 -1.21 -10.27 18.54
C GLN A 129 -2.71 -10.37 18.21
N ALA A 130 -3.58 -9.87 19.09
CA ALA A 130 -5.02 -9.88 18.85
C ALA A 130 -5.43 -9.08 17.60
N LEU A 131 -4.65 -8.06 17.20
CA LEU A 131 -4.84 -7.35 15.95
C LEU A 131 -4.47 -8.25 14.78
N VAL A 132 -3.31 -8.91 14.84
CA VAL A 132 -2.82 -9.84 13.81
C VAL A 132 -3.81 -10.99 13.57
N ASP A 133 -4.28 -11.63 14.64
CA ASP A 133 -5.23 -12.73 14.55
C ASP A 133 -6.53 -12.29 13.84
N ARG A 134 -7.02 -11.08 14.15
CA ARG A 134 -8.20 -10.52 13.49
C ARG A 134 -7.91 -10.16 12.03
N SER A 135 -6.72 -9.65 11.69
CA SER A 135 -6.32 -9.41 10.30
C SER A 135 -6.29 -10.71 9.50
N ASN A 136 -5.80 -11.81 10.08
CA ASN A 136 -5.85 -13.14 9.46
C ASN A 136 -7.30 -13.61 9.25
N LEU A 137 -8.20 -13.33 10.20
CA LEU A 137 -9.64 -13.63 10.03
C LEU A 137 -10.27 -12.82 8.89
N ILE A 138 -9.95 -11.53 8.78
CA ILE A 138 -10.43 -10.65 7.68
C ILE A 138 -9.97 -11.22 6.34
N HIS A 139 -8.67 -11.49 6.22
CA HIS A 139 -8.08 -12.03 5.00
C HIS A 139 -8.70 -13.39 4.62
N SER A 140 -8.97 -14.26 5.60
CA SER A 140 -9.66 -15.54 5.36
C SER A 140 -11.06 -15.35 4.77
N GLN A 141 -11.82 -14.33 5.19
CA GLN A 141 -13.13 -14.05 4.60
C GLN A 141 -12.98 -13.53 3.17
N LEU A 142 -12.07 -12.59 2.96
CA LEU A 142 -11.79 -12.02 1.63
C LEU A 142 -11.28 -13.07 0.64
N SER A 143 -10.45 -14.00 1.11
CA SER A 143 -9.99 -15.15 0.32
C SER A 143 -11.15 -16.05 -0.14
N ARG A 144 -12.20 -16.22 0.69
CA ARG A 144 -13.41 -16.92 0.24
C ARG A 144 -14.12 -16.13 -0.85
N THR A 145 -14.15 -14.80 -0.74
CA THR A 145 -14.72 -13.92 -1.75
C THR A 145 -13.99 -14.06 -3.09
N ALA A 146 -12.67 -13.95 -3.09
CA ALA A 146 -11.84 -14.08 -4.29
C ALA A 146 -11.94 -15.45 -4.97
N ARG A 147 -12.32 -16.51 -4.23
CA ARG A 147 -12.54 -17.86 -4.79
C ARG A 147 -13.87 -18.02 -5.54
N HIS A 148 -14.78 -17.04 -5.49
CA HIS A 148 -16.02 -17.10 -6.27
C HIS A 148 -15.78 -17.06 -7.78
N ASP A 149 -14.71 -16.39 -8.21
CA ASP A 149 -14.31 -16.34 -9.62
C ASP A 149 -12.80 -16.59 -9.75
N PRO A 150 -12.35 -17.70 -10.37
CA PRO A 150 -10.93 -17.95 -10.58
C PRO A 150 -10.26 -16.90 -11.47
N HIS A 151 -11.02 -16.14 -12.26
CA HIS A 151 -10.47 -15.05 -13.07
C HIS A 151 -9.85 -13.96 -12.20
N TRP A 152 -10.51 -13.57 -11.10
CA TRP A 152 -10.01 -12.53 -10.19
C TRP A 152 -8.64 -12.90 -9.63
N ARG A 153 -8.48 -14.13 -9.15
CA ARG A 153 -7.18 -14.60 -8.63
C ARG A 153 -6.10 -14.61 -9.71
N GLY A 154 -6.47 -14.96 -10.96
CA GLY A 154 -5.55 -14.91 -12.10
C GLY A 154 -5.11 -13.49 -12.44
N GLU A 155 -6.03 -12.51 -12.38
CA GLU A 155 -5.71 -11.09 -12.57
C GLU A 155 -4.78 -10.57 -11.46
N LEU A 156 -5.05 -10.91 -10.21
CA LEU A 156 -4.19 -10.55 -9.07
C LEU A 156 -2.79 -11.18 -9.18
N ALA A 157 -2.71 -12.45 -9.57
CA ALA A 157 -1.44 -13.15 -9.77
C ALA A 157 -0.58 -12.57 -10.92
N ALA A 158 -1.21 -11.82 -11.84
CA ALA A 158 -0.52 -11.17 -12.95
C ALA A 158 0.04 -9.79 -12.58
N LEU A 159 -0.26 -9.27 -11.38
CA LEU A 159 0.28 -8.01 -10.91
C LEU A 159 1.74 -8.13 -10.50
N ASP A 160 2.55 -7.17 -10.93
CA ASP A 160 3.92 -7.05 -10.45
C ASP A 160 3.96 -6.45 -9.05
N PHE A 161 5.08 -6.61 -8.35
CA PHE A 161 5.26 -6.09 -6.97
C PHE A 161 5.79 -4.66 -6.92
N TRP A 162 6.31 -4.15 -8.02
CA TRP A 162 6.83 -2.80 -8.13
C TRP A 162 6.80 -2.32 -9.58
N ARG A 163 6.79 -1.00 -9.74
CA ARG A 163 6.90 -0.32 -11.04
C ARG A 163 7.80 0.88 -10.89
N ALA A 164 8.47 1.24 -11.98
CA ALA A 164 9.16 2.51 -12.07
C ALA A 164 8.51 3.37 -13.15
N VAL A 165 8.44 4.68 -12.88
CA VAL A 165 7.83 5.67 -13.76
C VAL A 165 8.81 6.82 -13.95
N ARG A 166 9.13 7.14 -15.19
CA ARG A 166 9.91 8.31 -15.55
C ARG A 166 8.98 9.51 -15.70
N ILE A 167 9.33 10.61 -15.04
CA ILE A 167 8.61 11.88 -15.07
C ILE A 167 9.64 12.98 -15.37
N GLY A 168 9.69 13.42 -16.62
CA GLY A 168 10.83 14.18 -17.14
C GLY A 168 12.14 13.38 -17.02
N ASP A 169 13.16 13.99 -16.41
CA ASP A 169 14.46 13.34 -16.18
C ASP A 169 14.49 12.48 -14.91
N ALA A 170 13.51 12.65 -14.02
CA ALA A 170 13.46 11.97 -12.73
C ALA A 170 12.77 10.61 -12.83
N ARG A 171 13.13 9.71 -11.91
CA ARG A 171 12.61 8.35 -11.83
C ARG A 171 11.95 8.08 -10.48
N VAL A 172 10.70 7.64 -10.54
CA VAL A 172 9.87 7.32 -9.37
C VAL A 172 9.75 5.81 -9.25
N GLY A 173 10.19 5.24 -8.13
CA GLY A 173 9.91 3.86 -7.76
C GLY A 173 8.58 3.77 -7.01
N VAL A 174 7.61 3.06 -7.56
CA VAL A 174 6.32 2.79 -6.93
C VAL A 174 6.35 1.38 -6.34
N VAL A 175 6.13 1.30 -5.04
CA VAL A 175 6.14 0.06 -4.23
C VAL A 175 4.95 0.06 -3.29
N HIS A 176 4.55 -1.11 -2.79
CA HIS A 176 3.55 -1.18 -1.71
C HIS A 176 4.20 -0.89 -0.34
N GLY A 177 5.08 -1.78 0.10
CA GLY A 177 5.85 -1.69 1.36
C GLY A 177 7.05 -0.76 1.27
N ASP A 178 8.21 -1.30 0.91
CA ASP A 178 9.44 -0.52 0.79
C ASP A 178 10.32 -0.94 -0.40
N ALA A 179 11.49 -0.33 -0.54
CA ALA A 179 12.37 -0.61 -1.67
C ALA A 179 12.93 -2.05 -1.69
N ASP A 180 12.85 -2.81 -0.60
CA ASP A 180 13.44 -4.15 -0.52
C ASP A 180 12.40 -5.28 -0.51
N SER A 181 11.18 -5.03 -0.04
CA SER A 181 10.15 -6.06 0.06
C SER A 181 8.72 -5.54 -0.02
N LEU A 182 7.83 -6.39 -0.52
CA LEU A 182 6.41 -6.10 -0.72
C LEU A 182 5.70 -5.64 0.57
N ALA A 183 6.00 -6.30 1.70
CA ALA A 183 5.47 -5.98 3.02
C ALA A 183 6.51 -5.34 3.96
N GLY A 184 7.49 -4.64 3.39
CA GLY A 184 8.56 -3.99 4.15
C GLY A 184 8.08 -2.74 4.88
N TRP A 185 8.61 -2.52 6.09
CA TRP A 185 8.19 -1.43 6.99
C TRP A 185 9.20 -0.28 7.07
N SER A 186 10.27 -0.29 6.26
CA SER A 186 11.29 0.76 6.36
C SER A 186 10.78 2.14 5.96
N PHE A 187 9.71 2.22 5.16
CA PHE A 187 9.04 3.48 4.78
C PHE A 187 7.88 3.86 5.72
N ASP A 188 7.82 3.26 6.91
CA ASP A 188 6.92 3.71 7.97
C ASP A 188 7.21 5.15 8.39
N ALA A 189 6.16 5.88 8.77
CA ALA A 189 6.26 7.28 9.17
C ALA A 189 7.27 7.51 10.31
N ARG A 190 7.31 6.63 11.32
CA ARG A 190 8.26 6.75 12.43
C ARG A 190 9.66 6.30 12.00
N ALA A 191 9.75 5.23 11.21
CA ALA A 191 11.02 4.74 10.70
C ALA A 191 11.75 5.78 9.84
N LEU A 192 11.02 6.58 9.05
CA LEU A 192 11.55 7.67 8.24
C LEU A 192 12.05 8.87 9.06
N GLN A 193 11.51 9.09 10.27
CA GLN A 193 12.02 10.12 11.18
C GLN A 193 13.24 9.67 11.98
N ASP A 194 13.50 8.37 12.05
CA ASP A 194 14.64 7.85 12.78
C ASP A 194 15.95 8.05 11.99
N ALA A 195 16.81 8.93 12.52
CA ALA A 195 18.12 9.21 11.93
C ALA A 195 19.00 7.95 11.81
N ALA A 196 18.79 6.93 12.65
CA ALA A 196 19.51 5.67 12.55
C ALA A 196 19.26 4.92 11.23
N HIS A 197 18.10 5.13 10.60
CA HIS A 197 17.75 4.50 9.33
C HIS A 197 18.20 5.28 8.09
N ARG A 198 18.69 6.53 8.24
CA ARG A 198 19.03 7.39 7.10
C ARG A 198 20.02 6.72 6.13
N ALA A 199 21.06 6.08 6.63
CA ALA A 199 22.08 5.44 5.80
C ALA A 199 21.49 4.30 4.95
N ARG A 200 20.54 3.53 5.50
CA ARG A 200 19.82 2.48 4.77
C ARG A 200 19.01 3.07 3.62
N HIS A 201 18.28 4.16 3.85
CA HIS A 201 17.46 4.79 2.81
C HIS A 201 18.29 5.36 1.66
N LEU A 202 19.42 6.01 1.96
CA LEU A 202 20.35 6.47 0.93
C LEU A 202 20.91 5.31 0.10
N GLU A 203 21.20 4.17 0.73
CA GLU A 203 21.64 2.97 0.02
C GLU A 203 20.53 2.35 -0.83
N GLN A 204 19.29 2.32 -0.35
CA GLN A 204 18.12 1.88 -1.12
C GLN A 204 17.95 2.73 -2.39
N PHE A 205 18.01 4.05 -2.27
CA PHE A 205 17.99 4.96 -3.42
C PHE A 205 19.12 4.69 -4.40
N ARG A 206 20.36 4.57 -3.92
CA ARG A 206 21.54 4.29 -4.75
C ARG A 206 21.38 2.99 -5.52
N ARG A 207 20.88 1.94 -4.88
CA ARG A 207 20.68 0.61 -5.49
C ARG A 207 19.53 0.59 -6.47
N ALA A 208 18.44 1.29 -6.19
CA ALA A 208 17.26 1.35 -7.07
C ALA A 208 17.39 2.33 -8.23
N GLN A 209 18.33 3.29 -8.14
CA GLN A 209 18.49 4.37 -9.12
C GLN A 209 17.18 5.17 -9.32
N CYS A 210 16.54 5.52 -8.20
CA CYS A 210 15.34 6.36 -8.17
C CYS A 210 15.63 7.71 -7.50
N ASP A 211 14.86 8.72 -7.84
CA ASP A 211 14.87 10.03 -7.19
C ASP A 211 13.75 10.14 -6.14
N VAL A 212 12.64 9.44 -6.38
CA VAL A 212 11.49 9.40 -5.47
C VAL A 212 11.03 7.96 -5.27
N PHE A 213 10.66 7.60 -4.05
CA PHE A 213 9.83 6.43 -3.78
C PHE A 213 8.42 6.84 -3.38
N ALA A 214 7.41 6.17 -3.93
CA ALA A 214 6.02 6.28 -3.53
C ALA A 214 5.53 4.94 -2.92
N SER A 215 4.98 4.97 -1.71
CA SER A 215 4.56 3.77 -0.94
C SER A 215 3.28 3.98 -0.11
N SER A 216 2.81 2.94 0.58
CA SER A 216 1.54 2.96 1.35
C SER A 216 1.55 2.09 2.62
N HIS A 217 1.47 0.75 2.46
CA HIS A 217 1.47 -0.37 3.42
C HIS A 217 1.27 -0.07 4.92
N THR A 218 2.17 0.71 5.52
CA THR A 218 2.24 1.00 6.96
C THR A 218 1.11 1.91 7.46
N CYS A 219 0.23 2.36 6.57
CA CYS A 219 -1.04 3.01 6.89
C CYS A 219 -0.96 4.39 7.57
N LEU A 220 0.22 4.92 7.86
CA LEU A 220 0.40 6.30 8.31
C LEU A 220 1.13 7.10 7.23
N PRO A 221 0.60 8.27 6.85
CA PRO A 221 1.22 9.07 5.81
C PRO A 221 2.51 9.73 6.30
N ALA A 222 3.48 9.84 5.39
CA ALA A 222 4.75 10.53 5.64
C ALA A 222 5.37 11.05 4.35
N LEU A 223 6.11 12.16 4.44
CA LEU A 223 6.95 12.66 3.37
C LEU A 223 8.32 13.01 3.95
N LYS A 224 9.36 12.25 3.58
CA LYS A 224 10.73 12.51 4.04
C LYS A 224 11.67 12.82 2.89
N ARG A 225 12.43 13.91 3.06
CA ARG A 225 13.50 14.30 2.12
C ARG A 225 14.85 13.72 2.50
N PHE A 226 15.61 13.35 1.48
CA PHE A 226 16.99 12.89 1.52
C PHE A 226 17.78 13.70 0.48
N ASP A 227 18.13 14.94 0.83
CA ASP A 227 18.84 15.87 -0.05
C ASP A 227 18.04 16.11 -1.37
N ASP A 228 18.49 15.52 -2.48
CA ASP A 228 17.85 15.59 -3.81
C ASP A 228 16.84 14.46 -4.05
N GLN A 229 16.50 13.69 -3.03
CA GLN A 229 15.58 12.54 -3.13
C GLN A 229 14.45 12.66 -2.10
N ALA A 230 13.36 11.92 -2.31
CA ALA A 230 12.26 11.88 -1.34
C ALA A 230 11.54 10.53 -1.29
N ILE A 231 11.04 10.17 -0.11
CA ILE A 231 10.11 9.07 0.08
C ILE A 231 8.77 9.69 0.47
N ILE A 232 7.72 9.36 -0.29
CA ILE A 232 6.35 9.71 0.05
C ILE A 232 5.55 8.42 0.32
N ASN A 233 5.04 8.30 1.54
CA ASN A 233 4.10 7.27 1.93
C ASN A 233 2.72 7.93 2.03
N ASN A 234 1.75 7.49 1.23
CA ASN A 234 0.41 8.09 1.23
C ASN A 234 -0.46 7.63 2.42
N GLY A 235 0.00 6.68 3.23
CA GLY A 235 -0.82 6.04 4.25
C GLY A 235 -1.92 5.21 3.61
N ALA A 236 -3.17 5.67 3.70
CA ALA A 236 -4.33 4.98 3.15
C ALA A 236 -5.22 5.89 2.30
N ALA A 237 -5.58 5.46 1.10
CA ALA A 237 -6.59 6.13 0.28
C ALA A 237 -8.03 5.87 0.79
N GLY A 238 -8.29 4.68 1.32
CA GLY A 238 -9.63 4.24 1.74
C GLY A 238 -9.96 4.41 3.21
N MET A 239 -9.05 4.97 4.03
CA MET A 239 -9.28 5.20 5.46
C MET A 239 -8.78 6.58 5.88
N PRO A 240 -9.32 7.16 6.97
CA PRO A 240 -8.77 8.36 7.57
C PRO A 240 -7.31 8.18 8.02
N ASN A 241 -6.54 9.24 7.82
CA ASN A 241 -5.11 9.28 8.13
C ASN A 241 -4.74 10.28 9.24
N PHE A 242 -5.68 11.13 9.67
CA PHE A 242 -5.41 12.19 10.64
C PHE A 242 -6.50 12.28 11.71
N ARG A 243 -6.14 12.75 12.90
CA ARG A 243 -7.05 12.90 14.05
C ARG A 243 -8.21 13.88 13.82
N ASP A 244 -8.00 14.91 13.01
CA ASP A 244 -8.97 16.00 12.82
C ASP A 244 -9.55 16.02 11.39
N ARG A 245 -9.28 14.99 10.58
CA ARG A 245 -9.74 14.95 9.19
C ARG A 245 -10.02 13.52 8.71
N LEU A 246 -11.30 13.27 8.41
CA LEU A 246 -11.79 12.00 7.90
C LEU A 246 -11.69 11.93 6.36
N CYS A 247 -10.46 11.94 5.84
CA CYS A 247 -10.20 11.78 4.41
C CYS A 247 -9.12 10.73 4.16
N GLY A 248 -9.15 10.15 2.97
CA GLY A 248 -8.02 9.40 2.44
C GLY A 248 -6.88 10.33 2.04
N VAL A 249 -5.72 9.74 1.74
CA VAL A 249 -4.56 10.46 1.20
C VAL A 249 -3.99 9.69 0.03
N ILE A 250 -3.63 10.41 -1.03
CA ILE A 250 -2.96 9.88 -2.23
C ILE A 250 -1.73 10.74 -2.55
N SER A 251 -0.78 10.19 -3.31
CA SER A 251 0.37 10.97 -3.78
C SER A 251 0.17 11.42 -5.22
N ARG A 252 0.54 12.66 -5.52
CA ARG A 252 0.66 13.19 -6.88
C ARG A 252 2.10 13.62 -7.10
N ILE A 253 2.73 13.10 -8.15
CA ILE A 253 4.10 13.38 -8.52
C ILE A 253 4.11 13.89 -9.96
N ALA A 254 4.55 15.13 -10.20
CA ALA A 254 4.35 15.77 -11.50
C ALA A 254 5.39 16.84 -11.84
N LEU A 255 5.50 17.17 -13.12
CA LEU A 255 6.28 18.33 -13.59
C LEU A 255 5.58 19.68 -13.36
N THR A 256 4.29 19.66 -13.01
CA THR A 256 3.45 20.86 -12.82
C THR A 256 2.86 20.92 -11.40
N PRO A 257 2.56 22.13 -10.88
CA PRO A 257 1.85 22.26 -9.61
C PRO A 257 0.49 21.55 -9.64
N SER A 258 0.06 21.04 -8.48
CA SER A 258 -1.25 20.39 -8.35
C SER A 258 -2.41 21.33 -8.71
N PRO A 259 -3.40 20.88 -9.51
CA PRO A 259 -4.65 21.61 -9.70
C PRO A 259 -5.62 21.46 -8.52
N HIS A 260 -5.24 20.69 -7.50
CA HIS A 260 -5.98 20.43 -6.27
C HIS A 260 -5.27 21.01 -5.05
N PRO A 261 -6.00 21.31 -3.96
CA PRO A 261 -5.38 21.65 -2.68
C PRO A 261 -4.41 20.54 -2.23
N VAL A 262 -3.17 20.94 -1.94
CA VAL A 262 -2.12 20.07 -1.42
C VAL A 262 -2.18 20.08 0.10
N LEU A 263 -2.15 18.90 0.73
CA LEU A 263 -2.06 18.77 2.19
C LEU A 263 -0.68 19.18 2.69
N TYR A 264 0.33 18.59 2.09
CA TYR A 264 1.75 18.86 2.27
C TYR A 264 2.49 18.32 1.04
N GLY A 265 3.70 18.80 0.79
CA GLY A 265 4.45 18.42 -0.39
C GLY A 265 5.87 18.97 -0.41
N THR A 266 6.64 18.54 -1.39
CA THR A 266 8.01 19.01 -1.58
C THR A 266 8.43 19.02 -3.04
N ARG A 267 9.67 19.47 -3.28
CA ARG A 267 10.26 19.59 -4.62
C ARG A 267 11.50 18.72 -4.78
N VAL A 268 11.47 17.74 -5.68
CA VAL A 268 12.65 16.93 -6.04
C VAL A 268 13.06 17.30 -7.45
N GLY A 269 14.11 18.11 -7.60
CA GLY A 269 14.48 18.72 -8.88
C GLY A 269 13.30 19.46 -9.53
N ALA A 270 12.87 18.97 -10.69
CA ALA A 270 11.71 19.50 -11.44
C ALA A 270 10.35 19.00 -10.91
N LEU A 271 10.31 17.97 -10.07
CA LEU A 271 9.08 17.34 -9.60
C LEU A 271 8.44 18.11 -8.45
N HIS A 272 7.11 18.24 -8.51
CA HIS A 272 6.23 18.41 -7.36
C HIS A 272 5.91 17.02 -6.81
N VAL A 273 6.16 16.78 -5.53
CA VAL A 273 5.83 15.54 -4.82
C VAL A 273 4.85 15.91 -3.71
N ASP A 274 3.56 15.75 -3.98
CA ASP A 274 2.48 16.30 -3.18
C ASP A 274 1.60 15.18 -2.61
N ALA A 275 1.21 15.31 -1.35
CA ALA A 275 0.12 14.54 -0.77
C ALA A 275 -1.19 15.31 -0.94
N LEU A 276 -2.20 14.64 -1.52
CA LEU A 276 -3.53 15.21 -1.74
C LEU A 276 -4.54 14.53 -0.84
N ALA A 277 -5.52 15.30 -0.37
CA ALA A 277 -6.67 14.75 0.32
C ALA A 277 -7.61 14.08 -0.68
N LEU A 278 -8.08 12.89 -0.33
CA LEU A 278 -9.15 12.19 -1.01
C LEU A 278 -10.41 12.30 -0.16
N ASP A 279 -11.18 13.37 -0.40
CA ASP A 279 -12.38 13.69 0.34
C ASP A 279 -13.58 12.87 -0.20
N TYR A 280 -13.82 11.70 0.40
CA TYR A 280 -14.99 10.85 0.15
C TYR A 280 -16.07 11.05 1.21
N ASP A 281 -17.30 10.59 0.95
CA ASP A 281 -18.40 10.65 1.93
C ASP A 281 -18.15 9.65 3.09
N PRO A 282 -17.84 10.13 4.32
CA PRO A 282 -17.51 9.24 5.43
C PRO A 282 -18.75 8.48 5.95
N ALA A 283 -19.95 9.04 5.80
CA ALA A 283 -21.18 8.39 6.23
C ALA A 283 -21.53 7.24 5.29
N ALA A 284 -21.43 7.46 3.97
CA ALA A 284 -21.59 6.40 2.98
C ALA A 284 -20.58 5.27 3.23
N TRP A 285 -19.30 5.60 3.42
CA TRP A 285 -18.29 4.60 3.71
C TRP A 285 -18.59 3.80 4.99
N ARG A 286 -18.96 4.48 6.08
CA ARG A 286 -19.33 3.82 7.34
C ARG A 286 -20.51 2.85 7.16
N THR A 287 -21.52 3.23 6.38
CA THR A 287 -22.66 2.36 6.07
C THR A 287 -22.21 1.12 5.28
N GLU A 288 -21.38 1.30 4.25
CA GLU A 288 -20.85 0.18 3.46
C GLU A 288 -19.99 -0.77 4.30
N PHE A 289 -19.10 -0.22 5.11
CA PHE A 289 -18.24 -0.99 5.99
C PHE A 289 -19.06 -1.76 7.04
N THR A 290 -20.02 -1.12 7.72
CA THR A 290 -20.89 -1.79 8.72
C THR A 290 -21.73 -2.90 8.13
N THR A 291 -22.18 -2.75 6.88
CA THR A 291 -23.01 -3.76 6.21
C THR A 291 -22.26 -5.07 6.02
N GLN A 292 -20.96 -4.99 5.70
CA GLN A 292 -20.11 -6.16 5.50
C GLN A 292 -19.47 -6.64 6.82
N TRP A 293 -19.21 -5.70 7.72
CA TRP A 293 -18.55 -5.93 9.01
C TRP A 293 -19.39 -5.34 10.16
N PRO A 294 -20.45 -6.06 10.58
CA PRO A 294 -21.22 -5.68 11.76
C PRO A 294 -20.37 -5.68 13.04
N ASP A 295 -20.91 -5.10 14.11
CA ASP A 295 -20.22 -5.04 15.39
C ASP A 295 -19.90 -6.44 15.93
N GLY A 296 -18.72 -6.56 16.55
CA GLY A 296 -18.18 -7.83 17.03
C GLY A 296 -17.42 -8.65 15.97
N THR A 297 -17.46 -8.28 14.70
CA THR A 297 -16.61 -8.91 13.67
C THR A 297 -15.15 -8.43 13.75
N ALA A 298 -14.24 -9.22 13.18
CA ALA A 298 -12.80 -8.94 13.22
C ALA A 298 -12.44 -7.55 12.65
N ALA A 299 -12.99 -7.17 11.49
CA ALA A 299 -12.74 -5.85 10.91
C ALA A 299 -13.34 -4.72 11.75
N ALA A 300 -14.57 -4.87 12.25
CA ALA A 300 -15.18 -3.86 13.11
C ALA A 300 -14.33 -3.61 14.38
N LEU A 301 -13.83 -4.68 15.01
CA LEU A 301 -12.98 -4.57 16.20
C LEU A 301 -11.61 -3.92 15.92
N ASN A 302 -11.04 -4.11 14.73
CA ASN A 302 -9.73 -3.55 14.39
C ASN A 302 -9.79 -2.13 13.80
N TYR A 303 -10.85 -1.81 13.03
CA TYR A 303 -10.84 -0.65 12.14
C TYR A 303 -11.98 0.34 12.34
N ARG A 304 -13.06 0.00 13.07
CA ARG A 304 -14.20 0.92 13.28
C ARG A 304 -13.73 2.25 13.86
N ASP A 305 -12.97 2.22 14.94
CA ASP A 305 -12.50 3.44 15.61
C ASP A 305 -11.68 4.32 14.67
N ARG A 306 -10.78 3.72 13.88
CA ARG A 306 -9.99 4.45 12.87
C ARG A 306 -10.84 5.02 11.75
N ILE A 307 -11.83 4.27 11.24
CA ILE A 307 -12.75 4.76 10.21
C ILE A 307 -13.57 5.94 10.73
N ASP A 308 -13.88 5.93 12.02
CA ASP A 308 -14.78 6.89 12.65
C ASP A 308 -14.08 8.17 13.11
N HIS A 309 -12.84 8.05 13.57
CA HIS A 309 -12.11 9.11 14.27
C HIS A 309 -10.71 9.39 13.68
N GLY A 310 -10.23 8.53 12.79
CA GLY A 310 -8.84 8.56 12.33
C GLY A 310 -7.82 8.17 13.41
N PRO A 311 -6.54 8.02 13.03
CA PRO A 311 -5.47 7.76 13.99
C PRO A 311 -5.09 9.06 14.73
N GLY A 312 -4.42 8.91 15.87
CA GLY A 312 -3.75 10.02 16.57
C GLY A 312 -2.51 10.52 15.83
N TRP A 313 -2.67 10.99 14.59
CA TRP A 313 -1.61 11.47 13.70
C TRP A 313 -2.01 12.81 13.09
N THR A 314 -1.03 13.69 12.87
CA THR A 314 -1.25 15.06 12.38
C THR A 314 -0.60 15.30 11.02
N LEU A 315 -1.05 16.37 10.33
CA LEU A 315 -0.42 16.84 9.09
C LEU A 315 1.05 17.26 9.31
N GLU A 316 1.34 17.83 10.48
CA GLU A 316 2.69 18.28 10.85
C GLU A 316 3.64 17.08 11.00
N GLU A 317 3.20 16.02 11.67
CA GLU A 317 3.97 14.78 11.80
C GLU A 317 4.19 14.08 10.45
N ALA A 318 3.18 14.11 9.56
CA ALA A 318 3.30 13.55 8.22
C ALA A 318 4.28 14.33 7.32
N ALA A 319 4.48 15.63 7.59
CA ALA A 319 5.33 16.51 6.77
C ALA A 319 6.76 16.73 7.33
N ALA A 320 7.12 16.09 8.45
CA ALA A 320 8.40 16.25 9.15
C ALA A 320 9.59 15.54 8.46
#